data_AF-A0A412FY70-F1
#
_entry.id   AF-A0A412FY70-F1
#
_cell.length_a   1.000
_cell.length_b   1.000
_cell.length_c   1.000
_cell.angle_alpha   90.00
_cell.angle_beta   90.00
_cell.angle_gamma   90.00
#
_symmetry.space_group_name_H-M   'P 1'
#
loop_
_entity.id
_entity.type
_entity.pdbx_description
1 polymer ?
#
loop_
_entity_poly.entity_id
_entity_poly.type
_entity_poly.pdbx_seq_one_letter_code
_entity_poly.pdbx_strand_id
1 'polypeptide(L)'
;MKIKSIYISQGLFCTERSFEPGFNLIFSEKNSTGKTTLIRCILYGLGYAVPGTKKFNIETCSIRVVIEKDDGTLLVLNRNTSDSIELTEGDTQNSYALPVQTKELHEKIYGTDNEDILNNLLGAIYADQEKGWTLLNRGKAIAGVHFNIDELIRGLSGRNCADILLRKKKIEENLKKYKQILNIAEYRESIAFASGSFTRDSYNRKRLLKLDQFRVERDVLKKEIKRLDENIKNNKKAIELIDNMKLVIRLDSGEEICVTRDMVVGATDSIDLLQAKKKLLIPRLERILKEIETLELEIKEEEQQLALFPTESLADVFDRKMTDVDISPIDVKRVISDLEKERKALGDQISQFTNDSNDVTQSMIKTVQKYMGELGDSEAEKMTWRYLFTSNLKELSGAILHKTVFSFRLAYIIEIEKALGIKLPILLDSPKGKEVDDINIGKMMQILQRDFPNNQIIIASIYHYVPNEHVILLEGQLLDKTIEA
;
A
#
# COMPACT_ATOMS: atom_id res chain seq x y z
N MET A 1 16.59 -6.14 -21.58
CA MET A 1 17.16 -6.03 -20.22
C MET A 1 17.86 -7.34 -19.85
N LYS A 2 19.09 -7.26 -19.33
CA LYS A 2 19.91 -8.39 -18.88
C LYS A 2 20.53 -8.07 -17.52
N ILE A 3 20.56 -9.02 -16.61
CA ILE A 3 21.34 -8.94 -15.36
C ILE A 3 22.79 -9.28 -15.71
N LYS A 4 23.74 -8.43 -15.36
CA LYS A 4 25.17 -8.61 -15.65
C LYS A 4 25.90 -9.22 -14.47
N SER A 5 25.63 -8.73 -13.27
CA SER A 5 26.22 -9.27 -12.07
C SER A 5 25.40 -8.93 -10.84
N ILE A 6 25.67 -9.70 -9.78
CA ILE A 6 25.21 -9.42 -8.43
C ILE A 6 26.38 -9.57 -7.46
N TYR A 7 26.53 -8.58 -6.59
CA TYR A 7 27.38 -8.64 -5.42
C TYR A 7 26.50 -8.63 -4.16
N ILE A 8 26.81 -9.51 -3.21
CA ILE A 8 26.09 -9.63 -1.93
C ILE A 8 27.14 -9.63 -0.84
N SER A 9 26.93 -8.83 0.20
CA SER A 9 27.78 -8.82 1.39
C SER A 9 26.94 -8.80 2.66
N GLN A 10 27.42 -9.51 3.68
CA GLN A 10 26.81 -9.56 5.01
C GLN A 10 27.91 -9.71 6.06
N GLY A 11 28.15 -8.67 6.84
CA GLY A 11 29.29 -8.63 7.75
C GLY A 11 30.62 -8.79 7.01
N LEU A 12 31.42 -9.79 7.40
CA LEU A 12 32.72 -10.08 6.79
C LEU A 12 32.63 -10.98 5.55
N PHE A 13 31.45 -11.49 5.20
CA PHE A 13 31.29 -12.44 4.11
C PHE A 13 30.68 -11.78 2.88
N CYS A 14 31.14 -12.18 1.70
CA CYS A 14 30.62 -11.67 0.44
C CYS A 14 30.60 -12.74 -0.65
N THR A 15 29.90 -12.43 -1.73
CA THR A 15 29.96 -13.17 -2.98
C THR A 15 29.70 -12.23 -4.15
N GLU A 16 30.31 -12.51 -5.29
CA GLU A 16 30.02 -11.85 -6.56
C GLU A 16 29.81 -12.91 -7.62
N ARG A 17 28.76 -12.75 -8.42
CA ARG A 17 28.40 -13.65 -9.52
C ARG A 17 28.07 -12.85 -10.75
N SER A 18 28.58 -13.29 -11.89
CA SER A 18 28.34 -12.70 -13.21
C SER A 18 27.45 -13.62 -14.04
N PHE A 19 26.60 -13.01 -14.86
CA PHE A 19 25.66 -13.68 -15.74
C PHE A 19 25.95 -13.32 -17.19
N GLU A 20 25.68 -14.27 -18.08
CA GLU A 20 25.86 -14.13 -19.53
C GLU A 20 24.51 -13.97 -20.25
N PRO A 21 24.51 -13.53 -21.52
CA PRO A 21 23.33 -13.64 -22.38
C PRO A 21 22.88 -15.10 -22.53
N GLY A 22 21.58 -15.33 -22.73
CA GLY A 22 21.04 -16.69 -22.89
C GLY A 22 20.88 -17.43 -21.56
N PHE A 23 21.21 -18.73 -21.54
CA PHE A 23 20.97 -19.61 -20.40
C PHE A 23 22.05 -19.49 -19.34
N ASN A 24 21.63 -19.27 -18.10
CA ASN A 24 22.45 -19.24 -16.91
C ASN A 24 21.88 -20.25 -15.90
N LEU A 25 22.71 -21.14 -15.39
CA LEU A 25 22.32 -22.13 -14.39
C LEU A 25 23.01 -21.82 -13.06
N ILE A 26 22.23 -21.42 -12.06
CA ILE A 26 22.67 -21.39 -10.66
C ILE A 26 22.64 -22.83 -10.14
N PHE A 27 23.81 -23.46 -10.12
CA PHE A 27 23.98 -24.89 -9.89
C PHE A 27 24.60 -25.19 -8.53
N SER A 28 24.17 -26.30 -7.94
CA SER A 28 24.83 -26.93 -6.80
C SER A 28 24.34 -28.36 -6.66
N GLU A 29 25.26 -29.31 -6.48
CA GLU A 29 24.94 -30.72 -6.27
C GLU A 29 24.09 -30.98 -5.02
N LYS A 30 24.30 -30.16 -3.98
CA LYS A 30 23.55 -30.28 -2.72
C LYS A 30 22.34 -29.35 -2.68
N ASN A 31 21.29 -29.79 -2.00
CA ASN A 31 20.16 -28.94 -1.62
C ASN A 31 20.59 -27.95 -0.53
N SER A 32 19.88 -26.82 -0.43
CA SER A 32 20.06 -25.82 0.64
C SER A 32 21.39 -25.06 0.65
N THR A 33 22.11 -25.00 -0.48
CA THR A 33 23.36 -24.22 -0.64
C THR A 33 23.14 -22.74 -0.97
N GLY A 34 21.89 -22.33 -1.23
CA GLY A 34 21.52 -20.94 -1.48
C GLY A 34 21.10 -20.60 -2.91
N LYS A 35 20.78 -21.58 -3.77
CA LYS A 35 20.31 -21.34 -5.16
C LYS A 35 19.09 -20.41 -5.23
N THR A 36 18.01 -20.77 -4.55
CA THR A 36 16.80 -19.93 -4.39
C THR A 36 17.14 -18.59 -3.72
N THR A 37 18.02 -18.61 -2.73
CA THR A 37 18.47 -17.39 -2.03
C THR A 37 19.12 -16.41 -3.00
N LEU A 38 19.97 -16.87 -3.93
CA LEU A 38 20.61 -16.03 -4.93
C LEU A 38 19.58 -15.37 -5.86
N ILE A 39 18.60 -16.12 -6.37
CA ILE A 39 17.52 -15.53 -7.18
C ILE A 39 16.74 -14.48 -6.38
N ARG A 40 16.40 -14.78 -5.12
CA ARG A 40 15.69 -13.84 -4.25
C ARG A 40 16.53 -12.60 -3.94
N CYS A 41 17.85 -12.72 -3.80
CA CYS A 41 18.78 -11.60 -3.68
C CYS A 41 18.81 -10.71 -4.93
N ILE A 42 18.76 -11.29 -6.13
CA ILE A 42 18.62 -10.52 -7.38
C ILE A 42 17.33 -9.72 -7.36
N LEU A 43 16.19 -10.37 -7.08
CA LEU A 43 14.89 -9.71 -7.05
C LEU A 43 14.81 -8.62 -5.97
N TYR A 44 15.37 -8.88 -4.79
CA TYR A 44 15.46 -7.91 -3.71
C TYR A 44 16.34 -6.71 -4.11
N GLY A 45 17.47 -6.96 -4.77
CA GLY A 45 18.34 -5.93 -5.33
C GLY A 45 17.71 -5.12 -6.48
N LEU A 46 16.67 -5.65 -7.13
CA LEU A 46 15.83 -4.92 -8.10
C LEU A 46 14.70 -4.10 -7.43
N GLY A 47 14.70 -4.01 -6.10
CA GLY A 47 13.73 -3.23 -5.33
C GLY A 47 12.43 -3.96 -5.00
N TYR A 48 12.28 -5.25 -5.34
CA TYR A 48 11.11 -6.01 -4.92
C TYR A 48 11.15 -6.36 -3.43
N ALA A 49 9.96 -6.44 -2.81
CA ALA A 49 9.78 -6.87 -1.41
C ALA A 49 9.78 -8.40 -1.30
N VAL A 50 10.87 -9.03 -1.74
CA VAL A 50 11.07 -10.48 -1.70
C VAL A 50 11.74 -10.89 -0.39
N PRO A 51 11.18 -11.82 0.40
CA PRO A 51 11.80 -12.26 1.64
C PRO A 51 13.00 -13.17 1.40
N GLY A 52 13.90 -13.23 2.37
CA GLY A 52 14.97 -14.21 2.41
C GLY A 52 14.46 -15.66 2.50
N THR A 53 15.37 -16.62 2.33
CA THR A 53 15.09 -18.03 2.61
C THR A 53 15.28 -18.33 4.10
N LYS A 54 14.87 -19.53 4.55
CA LYS A 54 15.00 -19.94 5.95
C LYS A 54 16.46 -19.80 6.43
N LYS A 55 16.67 -19.08 7.53
CA LYS A 55 17.98 -18.74 8.13
C LYS A 55 18.85 -17.74 7.34
N PHE A 56 18.35 -17.12 6.28
CA PHE A 56 19.06 -16.06 5.56
C PHE A 56 18.31 -14.73 5.70
N ASN A 57 18.88 -13.80 6.47
CA ASN A 57 18.28 -12.48 6.67
C ASN A 57 18.70 -11.52 5.56
N ILE A 58 17.93 -11.51 4.47
CA ILE A 58 18.21 -10.70 3.28
C ILE A 58 18.26 -9.20 3.57
N GLU A 59 17.52 -8.72 4.57
CA GLU A 59 17.43 -7.29 4.94
C GLU A 59 18.72 -6.76 5.58
N THR A 60 19.57 -7.66 6.07
CA THR A 60 20.90 -7.32 6.65
C THR A 60 22.03 -7.35 5.62
N CYS A 61 21.72 -7.66 4.36
CA CYS A 61 22.70 -7.73 3.29
C CYS A 61 22.83 -6.39 2.57
N SER A 62 24.05 -6.07 2.17
CA SER A 62 24.32 -5.05 1.15
C SER A 62 24.38 -5.75 -0.21
N ILE A 63 23.48 -5.37 -1.11
CA ILE A 63 23.31 -5.98 -2.43
C ILE A 63 23.55 -4.94 -3.52
N ARG A 64 24.43 -5.26 -4.47
CA ARG A 64 24.62 -4.49 -5.70
C ARG A 64 24.25 -5.35 -6.89
N VAL A 65 23.27 -4.91 -7.69
CA VAL A 65 22.87 -5.55 -8.94
C VAL A 65 23.22 -4.63 -10.10
N VAL A 66 23.88 -5.17 -11.12
CA VAL A 66 24.15 -4.46 -12.37
C VAL A 66 23.25 -5.03 -13.45
N ILE A 67 22.47 -4.19 -14.13
CA ILE A 67 21.65 -4.56 -15.27
C ILE A 67 22.01 -3.73 -16.50
N GLU A 68 21.80 -4.31 -17.68
CA GLU A 68 21.99 -3.71 -18.99
C GLU A 68 20.64 -3.67 -19.71
N LYS A 69 20.19 -2.47 -20.11
CA LYS A 69 19.00 -2.28 -20.96
C LYS A 69 19.30 -2.70 -22.40
N ASP A 70 18.27 -2.87 -23.22
CA ASP A 70 18.45 -3.33 -24.61
C ASP A 70 19.12 -2.29 -25.52
N ASP A 71 19.08 -1.02 -25.14
CA ASP A 71 19.82 0.07 -25.77
C ASP A 71 21.30 0.14 -25.32
N GLY A 72 21.74 -0.78 -24.45
CA GLY A 72 23.10 -0.83 -23.90
C GLY A 72 23.30 0.01 -22.63
N THR A 73 22.27 0.72 -22.16
CA THR A 73 22.36 1.53 -20.94
C THR A 73 22.60 0.64 -19.72
N LEU A 74 23.63 0.96 -18.94
CA LEU A 74 23.94 0.27 -17.70
C LEU A 74 23.29 0.96 -16.51
N LEU A 75 22.58 0.18 -15.70
CA LEU A 75 22.05 0.60 -14.41
C LEU A 75 22.72 -0.18 -13.28
N VAL A 76 23.20 0.53 -12.26
CA VAL A 76 23.74 -0.06 -11.04
C VAL A 76 22.78 0.23 -9.89
N LEU A 77 22.24 -0.82 -9.29
CA LEU A 77 21.32 -0.76 -8.16
C LEU A 77 22.04 -1.19 -6.88
N ASN A 78 22.18 -0.28 -5.93
CA ASN A 78 22.78 -0.55 -4.62
C ASN A 78 21.69 -0.50 -3.54
N ARG A 79 21.44 -1.65 -2.90
CA ARG A 79 20.51 -1.78 -1.78
C ARG A 79 21.29 -2.18 -0.53
N ASN A 80 21.69 -1.18 0.23
CA ASN A 80 22.47 -1.34 1.47
C ASN A 80 21.58 -1.45 2.72
N THR A 81 20.31 -1.06 2.62
CA THR A 81 19.33 -1.08 3.71
C THR A 81 17.99 -1.62 3.22
N SER A 82 17.10 -1.99 4.15
CA SER A 82 15.76 -2.46 3.82
C SER A 82 14.88 -1.38 3.20
N ASP A 83 15.09 -0.13 3.61
CA ASP A 83 14.15 0.97 3.42
C ASP A 83 14.55 1.91 2.28
N SER A 84 15.69 1.66 1.63
CA SER A 84 16.14 2.49 0.51
C SER A 84 16.97 1.73 -0.51
N ILE A 85 16.99 2.24 -1.74
CA ILE A 85 17.81 1.75 -2.83
C ILE A 85 18.33 2.92 -3.65
N GLU A 86 19.58 2.82 -4.08
CA GLU A 86 20.23 3.79 -4.95
C GLU A 86 20.37 3.22 -6.36
N LEU A 87 19.98 4.01 -7.36
CA LEU A 87 20.09 3.69 -8.78
C LEU A 87 21.09 4.66 -9.41
N THR A 88 22.13 4.13 -10.03
CA THR A 88 23.12 4.90 -10.80
C THR A 88 22.98 4.60 -12.28
N GLU A 89 22.84 5.65 -13.10
CA GLU A 89 22.76 5.62 -14.57
C GLU A 89 23.77 6.65 -15.10
N GLY A 90 24.90 6.19 -15.63
CA GLY A 90 26.04 7.07 -15.97
C GLY A 90 26.53 7.85 -14.74
N ASP A 91 26.55 9.17 -14.83
CA ASP A 91 26.95 10.07 -13.75
C ASP A 91 25.80 10.47 -12.81
N THR A 92 24.56 10.00 -13.09
CA THR A 92 23.38 10.36 -12.30
C THR A 92 23.11 9.27 -11.26
N GLN A 93 23.03 9.66 -10.00
CA GLN A 93 22.64 8.79 -8.88
C GLN A 93 21.33 9.29 -8.26
N ASN A 94 20.33 8.42 -8.18
CA ASN A 94 19.03 8.70 -7.56
C ASN A 94 18.78 7.72 -6.41
N SER A 95 18.25 8.21 -5.29
CA SER A 95 17.86 7.38 -4.15
C SER A 95 16.34 7.29 -4.04
N TYR A 96 15.83 6.09 -3.74
CA TYR A 96 14.41 5.80 -3.61
C TYR A 96 14.12 5.21 -2.23
N ALA A 97 13.12 5.73 -1.53
CA ALA A 97 12.62 5.18 -0.27
C ALA A 97 11.64 4.03 -0.54
N LEU A 98 11.95 2.83 -0.06
CA LEU A 98 11.11 1.64 -0.21
C LEU A 98 10.25 1.40 1.04
N PRO A 99 9.00 0.93 0.90
CA PRO A 99 8.32 0.58 -0.34
C PRO A 99 7.62 1.76 -1.05
N VAL A 100 7.65 2.96 -0.46
CA VAL A 100 6.85 4.11 -0.92
C VAL A 100 7.12 4.48 -2.38
N GLN A 101 8.40 4.47 -2.79
CA GLN A 101 8.85 4.88 -4.12
C GLN A 101 9.19 3.69 -5.05
N THR A 102 8.61 2.51 -4.80
CA THR A 102 8.88 1.30 -5.60
C THR A 102 8.46 1.50 -7.06
N LYS A 103 7.36 2.24 -7.29
CA LYS A 103 6.81 2.48 -8.63
C LYS A 103 7.74 3.36 -9.45
N GLU A 104 8.22 4.46 -8.87
CA GLU A 104 9.14 5.40 -9.50
C GLU A 104 10.48 4.74 -9.84
N LEU A 105 10.95 3.83 -8.97
CA LEU A 105 12.11 2.99 -9.26
C LEU A 105 11.84 2.06 -10.45
N HIS A 106 10.73 1.32 -10.44
CA HIS A 106 10.41 0.35 -11.49
C HIS A 106 10.10 1.03 -12.83
N GLU A 107 9.54 2.23 -12.82
CA GLU A 107 9.39 3.07 -14.01
C GLU A 107 10.76 3.34 -14.67
N LYS A 108 11.80 3.67 -13.88
CA LYS A 108 13.15 3.89 -14.41
C LYS A 108 13.82 2.62 -14.93
N ILE A 109 13.55 1.47 -14.31
CA ILE A 109 14.11 0.17 -14.72
C ILE A 109 13.46 -0.30 -16.02
N TYR A 110 12.12 -0.26 -16.10
CA TYR A 110 11.34 -0.90 -17.16
C TYR A 110 10.82 0.06 -18.24
N GLY A 111 10.92 1.38 -18.04
CA GLY A 111 10.56 2.38 -19.03
C GLY A 111 9.04 2.58 -19.21
N THR A 112 8.24 2.33 -18.18
CA THR A 112 6.78 2.55 -18.22
C THR A 112 6.24 3.05 -16.90
N ASP A 113 5.31 4.00 -16.95
CA ASP A 113 4.54 4.54 -15.82
C ASP A 113 3.21 3.77 -15.62
N ASN A 114 2.93 2.76 -16.46
CA ASN A 114 1.70 1.99 -16.38
C ASN A 114 1.73 1.04 -15.17
N GLU A 115 1.05 1.46 -14.11
CA GLU A 115 1.02 0.73 -12.84
C GLU A 115 0.52 -0.72 -12.98
N ASP A 116 -0.45 -0.95 -13.88
CA ASP A 116 -1.01 -2.28 -14.09
C ASP A 116 0.02 -3.24 -14.69
N ILE A 117 0.91 -2.75 -15.55
CA ILE A 117 2.04 -3.55 -16.05
C ILE A 117 3.06 -3.75 -14.94
N LEU A 118 3.52 -2.67 -14.31
CA LEU A 118 4.58 -2.71 -13.28
C LEU A 118 4.25 -3.66 -12.12
N ASN A 119 3.02 -3.61 -11.61
CA ASN A 119 2.56 -4.47 -10.52
C ASN A 119 2.58 -5.96 -10.87
N ASN A 120 2.51 -6.30 -12.17
CA ASN A 120 2.41 -7.67 -12.66
C ASN A 120 3.70 -8.23 -13.26
N LEU A 121 4.75 -7.40 -13.41
CA LEU A 121 6.03 -7.81 -14.00
C LEU A 121 6.67 -8.99 -13.26
N LEU A 122 6.75 -8.94 -11.93
CA LEU A 122 7.40 -10.01 -11.16
C LEU A 122 6.69 -11.36 -11.36
N GLY A 123 5.35 -11.35 -11.38
CA GLY A 123 4.55 -12.55 -11.60
C GLY A 123 4.71 -13.13 -13.01
N ALA A 124 5.05 -12.32 -14.00
CA ALA A 124 5.37 -12.79 -15.34
C ALA A 124 6.79 -13.39 -15.40
N ILE A 125 7.80 -12.68 -14.90
CA ILE A 125 9.21 -13.04 -15.10
C ILE A 125 9.76 -14.09 -14.13
N TYR A 126 9.15 -14.30 -12.96
CA TYR A 126 9.70 -15.17 -11.92
C TYR A 126 8.75 -16.31 -11.49
N ALA A 127 9.23 -17.54 -11.64
CA ALA A 127 8.59 -18.74 -11.12
C ALA A 127 9.31 -19.23 -9.84
N ASP A 128 8.76 -18.89 -8.68
CA ASP A 128 9.20 -19.39 -7.38
C ASP A 128 9.02 -20.92 -7.24
N GLN A 129 9.94 -21.56 -6.51
CA GLN A 129 10.00 -23.01 -6.30
C GLN A 129 8.71 -23.59 -5.70
N GLU A 130 8.04 -22.88 -4.79
CA GLU A 130 6.88 -23.42 -4.09
C GLU A 130 5.58 -23.15 -4.87
N LYS A 131 5.26 -21.86 -5.06
CA LYS A 131 3.96 -21.45 -5.61
C LYS A 131 4.02 -20.92 -7.03
N GLY A 132 5.22 -20.64 -7.55
CA GLY A 132 5.39 -20.06 -8.87
C GLY A 132 4.83 -20.92 -9.99
N TRP A 133 4.93 -22.25 -9.85
CA TRP A 133 4.45 -23.26 -10.80
C TRP A 133 2.96 -23.61 -10.70
N THR A 134 2.24 -22.98 -9.76
CA THR A 134 0.78 -23.09 -9.62
C THR A 134 0.06 -21.76 -9.81
N LEU A 135 0.82 -20.64 -9.90
CA LEU A 135 0.29 -19.32 -10.16
C LEU A 135 -0.08 -19.20 -11.65
N LEU A 136 -1.36 -19.43 -11.95
CA LEU A 136 -1.87 -19.24 -13.30
C LEU A 136 -2.21 -17.77 -13.57
N ASN A 137 -3.32 -17.28 -13.01
CA ASN A 137 -3.92 -16.02 -13.43
C ASN A 137 -4.09 -15.00 -12.31
N ARG A 138 -4.36 -15.43 -11.07
CA ARG A 138 -4.48 -14.55 -9.90
C ARG A 138 -3.86 -15.19 -8.68
N GLY A 139 -3.10 -14.42 -7.92
CA GLY A 139 -2.49 -14.90 -6.69
C GLY A 139 -1.29 -14.09 -6.25
N LYS A 140 -0.35 -14.75 -5.58
CA LYS A 140 0.89 -14.15 -5.11
C LYS A 140 2.06 -14.75 -5.88
N ALA A 141 2.83 -13.91 -6.55
CA ALA A 141 4.10 -14.29 -7.18
C ALA A 141 5.07 -14.80 -6.13
N ILE A 142 5.26 -14.01 -5.07
CA ILE A 142 6.03 -14.37 -3.88
C ILE A 142 5.65 -13.43 -2.72
N ALA A 143 5.42 -14.00 -1.54
CA ALA A 143 5.13 -13.27 -0.30
C ALA A 143 4.02 -12.20 -0.40
N GLY A 144 4.41 -10.92 -0.43
CA GLY A 144 3.50 -9.76 -0.53
C GLY A 144 3.20 -9.33 -1.97
N VAL A 145 3.98 -9.78 -2.96
CA VAL A 145 3.84 -9.35 -4.35
C VAL A 145 2.76 -10.17 -5.04
N HIS A 146 1.69 -9.51 -5.47
CA HIS A 146 0.57 -10.14 -6.16
C HIS A 146 0.82 -10.25 -7.66
N PHE A 147 -0.01 -11.05 -8.31
CA PHE A 147 -0.15 -11.11 -9.75
C PHE A 147 -1.64 -11.24 -10.08
N ASN A 148 -2.09 -10.52 -11.10
CA ASN A 148 -3.46 -10.46 -11.55
C ASN A 148 -3.51 -10.23 -13.06
N ILE A 149 -3.94 -11.25 -13.79
CA ILE A 149 -4.04 -11.22 -15.26
C ILE A 149 -4.98 -10.11 -15.75
N ASP A 150 -6.04 -9.77 -15.01
CA ASP A 150 -6.99 -8.73 -15.40
C ASP A 150 -6.32 -7.35 -15.36
N GLU A 151 -5.49 -7.12 -14.34
CA GLU A 151 -4.67 -5.90 -14.26
C GLU A 151 -3.69 -5.86 -15.43
N LEU A 152 -2.92 -6.94 -15.63
CA LEU A 152 -1.95 -7.00 -16.71
C LEU A 152 -2.57 -6.75 -18.10
N ILE A 153 -3.66 -7.44 -18.44
CA ILE A 153 -4.35 -7.26 -19.72
C ILE A 153 -4.88 -5.83 -19.87
N ARG A 154 -5.41 -5.24 -18.80
CA ARG A 154 -5.87 -3.84 -18.81
C ARG A 154 -4.71 -2.89 -19.10
N GLY A 155 -3.57 -3.07 -18.43
CA GLY A 155 -2.36 -2.30 -18.66
C GLY A 155 -1.86 -2.42 -20.10
N LEU A 156 -1.71 -3.64 -20.61
CA LEU A 156 -1.25 -3.93 -21.97
C LEU A 156 -2.22 -3.41 -23.06
N SER A 157 -3.51 -3.35 -22.77
CA SER A 157 -4.52 -2.85 -23.70
C SER A 157 -4.66 -1.32 -23.69
N GLY A 158 -3.87 -0.60 -22.88
CA GLY A 158 -3.99 0.86 -22.70
C GLY A 158 -5.35 1.29 -22.14
N ARG A 159 -6.05 0.40 -21.45
CA ARG A 159 -7.43 0.57 -21.00
C ARG A 159 -7.44 1.23 -19.62
N ASN A 160 -7.99 2.43 -19.49
CA ASN A 160 -8.05 3.12 -18.19
C ASN A 160 -9.37 2.83 -17.44
N CYS A 161 -9.29 2.14 -16.31
CA CYS A 161 -10.40 1.92 -15.36
C CYS A 161 -10.22 2.62 -14.01
N ALA A 162 -9.29 3.58 -13.89
CA ALA A 162 -8.90 4.16 -12.60
C ALA A 162 -10.10 4.67 -11.80
N ASP A 163 -11.03 5.39 -12.44
CA ASP A 163 -12.22 5.93 -11.78
C ASP A 163 -13.17 4.84 -11.26
N ILE A 164 -13.38 3.80 -12.06
CA ILE A 164 -14.26 2.67 -11.71
C ILE A 164 -13.65 1.87 -10.56
N LEU A 165 -12.33 1.66 -10.58
CA LEU A 165 -11.58 1.00 -9.51
C LEU A 165 -11.59 1.81 -8.21
N LEU A 166 -11.38 3.13 -8.30
CA LEU A 166 -11.43 4.03 -7.15
C LEU A 166 -12.82 4.02 -6.50
N ARG A 167 -13.88 4.07 -7.33
CA ARG A 167 -15.26 3.97 -6.87
C ARG A 167 -15.53 2.63 -6.19
N LYS A 168 -15.09 1.52 -6.79
CA LYS A 168 -15.21 0.18 -6.19
C LYS A 168 -14.52 0.10 -4.83
N LYS A 169 -13.29 0.62 -4.71
CA LYS A 169 -12.54 0.66 -3.44
C LYS A 169 -13.29 1.44 -2.36
N LYS A 170 -13.84 2.61 -2.70
CA LYS A 170 -14.64 3.43 -1.79
C LYS A 170 -15.89 2.69 -1.30
N ILE A 171 -16.57 1.95 -2.19
CA ILE A 171 -17.73 1.12 -1.82
C ILE A 171 -17.32 -0.02 -0.88
N GLU A 172 -16.19 -0.68 -1.14
CA GLU A 172 -15.67 -1.74 -0.27
C GLU A 172 -15.30 -1.23 1.13
N GLU A 173 -14.70 -0.05 1.23
CA GLU A 173 -14.44 0.63 2.51
C GLU A 173 -15.73 1.00 3.23
N ASN A 174 -16.73 1.53 2.51
CA ASN A 174 -18.04 1.84 3.07
C ASN A 174 -18.75 0.56 3.55
N LEU A 175 -18.71 -0.53 2.80
CA LEU A 175 -19.27 -1.81 3.22
C LEU A 175 -18.67 -2.30 4.53
N LYS A 176 -17.35 -2.16 4.72
CA LYS A 176 -16.70 -2.49 6.02
C LYS A 176 -17.27 -1.65 7.16
N LYS A 177 -17.42 -0.34 6.95
CA LYS A 177 -18.00 0.58 7.95
C LYS A 177 -19.46 0.23 8.27
N TYR A 178 -20.30 0.04 7.25
CA TYR A 178 -21.71 -0.28 7.45
C TYR A 178 -21.92 -1.65 8.11
N LYS A 179 -21.06 -2.65 7.83
CA LYS A 179 -21.10 -3.94 8.55
C LYS A 179 -20.77 -3.77 10.03
N GLN A 180 -19.82 -2.90 10.38
CA GLN A 180 -19.54 -2.58 11.79
C GLN A 180 -20.73 -1.87 12.45
N ILE A 181 -21.36 -0.92 11.75
CA ILE A 181 -22.57 -0.23 12.23
C ILE A 181 -23.71 -1.24 12.44
N LEU A 182 -23.88 -2.20 11.53
CA LEU A 182 -24.90 -3.23 11.66
C LEU A 182 -24.70 -4.07 12.93
N ASN A 183 -23.47 -4.53 13.18
CA ASN A 183 -23.15 -5.29 14.39
C ASN A 183 -23.49 -4.51 15.66
N ILE A 184 -23.25 -3.20 15.68
CA ILE A 184 -23.58 -2.31 16.80
C ILE A 184 -25.10 -2.17 16.96
N ALA A 185 -25.83 -2.01 15.86
CA ALA A 185 -27.27 -1.85 15.88
C ALA A 185 -28.00 -3.14 16.33
N GLU A 186 -27.54 -4.32 15.87
CA GLU A 186 -28.05 -5.62 16.32
C GLU A 186 -27.71 -5.91 17.80
N TYR A 187 -26.52 -5.48 18.25
CA TYR A 187 -26.15 -5.53 19.67
C TYR A 187 -27.10 -4.70 20.54
N ARG A 188 -27.47 -3.48 20.11
CA ARG A 188 -28.45 -2.65 20.82
C ARG A 188 -29.82 -3.32 20.93
N GLU A 189 -30.35 -3.92 19.86
CA GLU A 189 -31.63 -4.64 19.91
C GLU A 189 -31.60 -5.76 20.96
N SER A 190 -30.46 -6.46 21.11
CA SER A 190 -30.29 -7.50 22.12
C SER A 190 -30.35 -6.96 23.57
N ILE A 191 -29.83 -5.75 23.81
CA ILE A 191 -29.89 -5.08 25.13
C ILE A 191 -31.31 -4.59 25.43
N ALA A 192 -31.96 -3.96 24.45
CA ALA A 192 -33.31 -3.41 24.60
C ALA A 192 -34.35 -4.51 24.88
N PHE A 193 -34.15 -5.73 24.36
CA PHE A 193 -34.99 -6.89 24.66
C PHE A 193 -34.75 -7.44 26.08
N ALA A 194 -33.55 -7.29 26.64
CA ALA A 194 -33.17 -7.78 27.97
C ALA A 194 -33.56 -6.83 29.12
N SER A 195 -33.64 -5.52 28.86
CA SER A 195 -33.85 -4.48 29.87
C SER A 195 -35.23 -3.84 29.74
N GLY A 196 -36.28 -4.57 30.12
CA GLY A 196 -37.66 -4.06 30.13
C GLY A 196 -37.88 -2.95 31.14
N SER A 197 -37.56 -1.69 30.82
CA SER A 197 -38.00 -0.48 31.55
C SER A 197 -37.54 0.81 30.85
N PHE A 198 -38.43 1.46 30.10
CA PHE A 198 -38.23 2.77 29.44
C PHE A 198 -38.98 3.91 30.15
N THR A 199 -38.82 4.09 31.47
CA THR A 199 -39.53 5.19 32.18
C THR A 199 -38.69 6.02 33.16
N ARG A 200 -37.36 5.86 33.22
CA ARG A 200 -36.48 6.70 34.06
C ARG A 200 -35.63 7.74 33.31
N ASP A 201 -35.51 7.66 31.97
CA ASP A 201 -34.56 8.46 31.16
C ASP A 201 -34.94 9.94 30.92
N SER A 202 -36.17 10.35 31.25
CA SER A 202 -36.64 11.71 30.92
C SER A 202 -35.93 12.82 31.75
N TYR A 203 -35.56 12.53 33.00
CA TYR A 203 -35.06 13.56 33.93
C TYR A 203 -33.56 13.85 33.74
N ASN A 204 -32.72 12.81 33.59
CA ASN A 204 -31.28 12.97 33.35
C ASN A 204 -30.98 13.57 31.98
N ARG A 205 -31.76 13.23 30.94
CA ARG A 205 -31.60 13.81 29.60
C ARG A 205 -31.72 15.33 29.61
N LYS A 206 -32.65 15.87 30.39
CA LYS A 206 -32.85 17.33 30.48
C LYS A 206 -31.68 18.03 31.19
N ARG A 207 -31.09 17.39 32.20
CA ARG A 207 -29.90 17.88 32.92
C ARG A 207 -28.65 17.86 32.02
N LEU A 208 -28.43 16.76 31.29
CA LEU A 208 -27.31 16.63 30.35
C LEU A 208 -27.39 17.65 29.21
N LEU A 209 -28.57 17.84 28.60
CA LEU A 209 -28.76 18.87 27.56
C LEU A 209 -28.47 20.29 28.09
N LYS A 210 -28.86 20.59 29.33
CA LYS A 210 -28.60 21.87 29.97
C LYS A 210 -27.10 22.06 30.29
N LEU A 211 -26.43 20.99 30.70
CA LEU A 211 -24.98 20.97 30.92
C LEU A 211 -24.21 21.24 29.62
N ASP A 212 -24.61 20.62 28.51
CA ASP A 212 -24.00 20.86 27.20
C ASP A 212 -24.21 22.30 26.72
N GLN A 213 -25.41 22.87 26.93
CA GLN A 213 -25.68 24.28 26.64
C GLN A 213 -24.73 25.21 27.43
N PHE A 214 -24.56 24.98 28.73
CA PHE A 214 -23.63 25.76 29.55
C PHE A 214 -22.16 25.57 29.15
N ARG A 215 -21.75 24.37 28.74
CA ARG A 215 -20.40 24.11 28.24
C ARG A 215 -20.11 24.86 26.93
N VAL A 216 -21.07 24.90 26.01
CA VAL A 216 -20.96 25.71 24.78
C VAL A 216 -20.85 27.19 25.13
N GLU A 217 -21.69 27.72 26.02
CA GLU A 217 -21.64 29.13 26.42
C GLU A 217 -20.31 29.49 27.11
N ARG A 218 -19.80 28.60 27.98
CA ARG A 218 -18.47 28.71 28.60
C ARG A 218 -17.36 28.84 27.55
N ASP A 219 -17.38 27.99 26.53
CA ASP A 219 -16.33 27.96 25.51
C ASP A 219 -16.35 29.21 24.62
N VAL A 220 -17.55 29.71 24.29
CA VAL A 220 -17.73 30.99 23.59
C VAL A 220 -17.14 32.14 24.42
N LEU A 221 -17.49 32.23 25.71
CA LEU A 221 -16.97 33.30 26.58
C LEU A 221 -15.46 33.21 26.79
N LYS A 222 -14.90 32.01 26.97
CA LYS A 222 -13.44 31.82 27.09
C LYS A 222 -12.71 32.27 25.82
N LYS A 223 -13.24 31.93 24.64
CA LYS A 223 -12.66 32.38 23.36
C LYS A 223 -12.69 33.90 23.23
N GLU A 224 -13.80 34.55 23.56
CA GLU A 224 -13.92 36.00 23.45
C GLU A 224 -13.01 36.72 24.46
N ILE A 225 -12.90 36.24 25.71
CA ILE A 225 -11.96 36.78 26.69
C ILE A 225 -10.51 36.67 26.19
N LYS A 226 -10.13 35.51 25.63
CA LYS A 226 -8.80 35.29 25.06
C LYS A 226 -8.51 36.26 23.90
N ARG A 227 -9.49 36.47 23.01
CA ARG A 227 -9.39 37.44 21.92
C ARG A 227 -9.18 38.86 22.43
N LEU A 228 -9.91 39.27 23.47
CA LEU A 228 -9.73 40.59 24.10
C LEU A 228 -8.32 40.73 24.71
N ASP A 229 -7.79 39.68 25.33
CA ASP A 229 -6.42 39.69 25.88
C ASP A 229 -5.35 39.84 24.80
N GLU A 230 -5.50 39.14 23.67
CA GLU A 230 -4.61 39.27 22.52
C GLU A 230 -4.68 40.68 21.93
N ASN A 231 -5.87 41.25 21.77
CA ASN A 231 -6.05 42.62 21.28
C ASN A 231 -5.42 43.67 22.21
N ILE A 232 -5.63 43.56 23.52
CA ILE A 232 -5.02 44.47 24.51
C ILE A 232 -3.49 44.38 24.42
N LYS A 233 -2.94 43.18 24.32
CA LYS A 233 -1.48 42.96 24.19
C LYS A 233 -0.93 43.56 22.91
N ASN A 234 -1.61 43.34 21.78
CA ASN A 234 -1.19 43.85 20.47
C ASN A 234 -1.23 45.37 20.42
N ASN A 235 -2.28 46.00 20.97
CA ASN A 235 -2.38 47.45 21.03
C ASN A 235 -1.25 48.06 21.87
N LYS A 236 -0.93 47.47 23.03
CA LYS A 236 0.22 47.93 23.84
C LYS A 236 1.55 47.83 23.08
N LYS A 237 1.79 46.70 22.41
CA LYS A 237 3.00 46.50 21.59
C LYS A 237 3.10 47.49 20.44
N ALA A 238 1.99 47.81 19.79
CA ALA A 238 1.98 48.78 18.69
C ALA A 238 2.37 50.18 19.18
N ILE A 239 1.87 50.61 20.34
CA ILE A 239 2.23 51.89 20.95
C ILE A 239 3.73 51.91 21.33
N GLU A 240 4.24 50.84 21.94
CA GLU A 240 5.66 50.70 22.26
C GLU A 240 6.54 50.72 21.01
N LEU A 241 6.09 50.07 19.92
CA LEU A 241 6.81 50.09 18.64
C LEU A 241 6.91 51.50 18.08
N ILE A 242 5.80 52.25 18.05
CA ILE A 242 5.77 53.65 17.57
C ILE A 242 6.76 54.50 18.38
N ASP A 243 6.76 54.35 19.70
CA ASP A 243 7.67 55.09 20.60
C ASP A 243 9.16 54.72 20.41
N ASN A 244 9.42 53.45 20.06
CA ASN A 244 10.78 52.95 19.78
C ASN A 244 11.29 53.33 18.40
N MET A 245 10.40 53.53 17.42
CA MET A 245 10.79 53.90 16.05
C MET A 245 11.37 55.33 15.95
N LYS A 246 11.17 56.17 16.97
CA LYS A 246 11.64 57.58 17.01
C LYS A 246 11.26 58.34 15.73
N LEU A 247 10.02 58.12 15.29
CA LEU A 247 9.49 58.74 14.08
C LEU A 247 9.46 60.25 14.25
N VAL A 248 9.98 60.99 13.28
CA VAL A 248 9.92 62.45 13.24
C VAL A 248 8.93 62.84 12.15
N ILE A 249 7.93 63.64 12.53
CA ILE A 249 6.94 64.20 11.61
C ILE A 249 7.19 65.70 11.45
N ARG A 250 7.10 66.19 10.21
CA ARG A 250 7.19 67.61 9.90
C ARG A 250 5.79 68.18 9.76
N LEU A 251 5.47 69.20 10.54
CA LEU A 251 4.20 69.92 10.48
C LEU A 251 4.18 70.88 9.29
N ASP A 252 2.99 71.32 8.90
CA ASP A 252 2.80 72.34 7.85
C ASP A 252 3.46 73.68 8.19
N SER A 253 3.73 73.94 9.49
CA SER A 253 4.50 75.08 9.99
C SER A 253 6.01 74.97 9.73
N GLY A 254 6.49 73.83 9.24
CA GLY A 254 7.92 73.52 9.05
C GLY A 254 8.63 72.98 10.29
N GLU A 255 7.94 72.90 11.43
CA GLU A 255 8.47 72.34 12.68
C GLU A 255 8.54 70.80 12.63
N GLU A 256 9.60 70.22 13.17
CA GLU A 256 9.79 68.76 13.24
C GLU A 256 9.59 68.26 14.68
N ILE A 257 8.67 67.31 14.86
CA ILE A 257 8.31 66.74 16.16
C ILE A 257 8.55 65.23 16.15
N CYS A 258 9.20 64.72 17.19
CA CYS A 258 9.36 63.30 17.41
C CYS A 258 8.10 62.72 18.05
N VAL A 259 7.51 61.70 17.41
CA VAL A 259 6.32 61.00 17.88
C VAL A 259 6.69 60.15 19.09
N THR A 260 6.03 60.42 20.22
CA THR A 260 6.14 59.62 21.45
C THR A 260 4.83 58.88 21.73
N ARG A 261 4.87 57.90 22.62
CA ARG A 261 3.67 57.14 23.05
C ARG A 261 2.51 58.04 23.50
N ASP A 262 2.82 59.19 24.10
CA ASP A 262 1.83 60.11 24.68
C ASP A 262 1.12 60.94 23.58
N MET A 263 1.65 60.93 22.35
CA MET A 263 1.06 61.61 21.18
C MET A 263 0.07 60.73 20.41
N VAL A 264 -0.08 59.44 20.76
CA VAL A 264 -1.03 58.52 20.12
C VAL A 264 -2.41 58.68 20.77
N VAL A 265 -3.15 59.70 20.34
CA VAL A 265 -4.47 60.05 20.87
C VAL A 265 -5.47 58.89 20.72
N GLY A 266 -6.21 58.58 21.78
CA GLY A 266 -7.24 57.53 21.81
C GLY A 266 -6.73 56.11 22.01
N ALA A 267 -5.41 55.90 22.08
CA ALA A 267 -4.81 54.58 22.28
C ALA A 267 -5.11 54.01 23.68
N THR A 268 -5.02 54.85 24.72
CA THR A 268 -5.37 54.52 26.10
C THR A 268 -6.86 54.24 26.24
N ASP A 269 -7.70 55.10 25.69
CA ASP A 269 -9.17 54.94 25.71
C ASP A 269 -9.61 53.63 25.04
N SER A 270 -8.96 53.26 23.91
CA SER A 270 -9.23 51.99 23.25
C SER A 270 -8.81 50.79 24.10
N ILE A 271 -7.69 50.87 24.81
CA ILE A 271 -7.24 49.79 25.71
C ILE A 271 -8.19 49.68 26.91
N ASP A 272 -8.60 50.81 27.50
CA ASP A 272 -9.50 50.85 28.65
C ASP A 272 -10.90 50.33 28.28
N LEU A 273 -11.40 50.64 27.08
CA LEU A 273 -12.63 50.08 26.54
C LEU A 273 -12.56 48.54 26.44
N LEU A 274 -11.46 47.99 25.92
CA LEU A 274 -11.26 46.54 25.83
C LEU A 274 -11.17 45.90 27.22
N GLN A 275 -10.50 46.54 28.17
CA GLN A 275 -10.42 46.09 29.56
C GLN A 275 -11.80 46.12 30.25
N ALA A 276 -12.59 47.17 30.02
CA ALA A 276 -13.95 47.27 30.54
C ALA A 276 -14.85 46.16 29.99
N LYS A 277 -14.80 45.90 28.68
CA LYS A 277 -15.51 44.77 28.06
C LYS A 277 -15.10 43.43 28.67
N LYS A 278 -13.79 43.20 28.87
CA LYS A 278 -13.29 42.00 29.54
C LYS A 278 -13.83 41.86 30.96
N LYS A 279 -13.83 42.94 31.75
CA LYS A 279 -14.38 42.97 33.11
C LYS A 279 -15.86 42.62 33.19
N LEU A 280 -16.65 42.88 32.13
CA LEU A 280 -18.06 42.49 32.07
C LEU A 280 -18.26 41.00 31.74
N LEU A 281 -17.36 40.38 30.97
CA LEU A 281 -17.47 38.98 30.57
C LEU A 281 -17.02 38.00 31.67
N ILE A 282 -16.06 38.39 32.50
CA ILE A 282 -15.53 37.53 33.59
C ILE A 282 -16.63 37.09 34.58
N PRO A 283 -17.47 37.99 35.15
CA PRO A 283 -18.54 37.59 36.05
C PRO A 283 -19.58 36.66 35.39
N ARG A 284 -19.82 36.83 34.08
CA ARG A 284 -20.72 35.95 33.33
C ARG A 284 -20.15 34.53 33.22
N LEU A 285 -18.84 34.41 32.96
CA LEU A 285 -18.15 33.13 32.93
C LEU A 285 -18.15 32.46 34.31
N GLU A 286 -17.87 33.21 35.38
CA GLU A 286 -17.91 32.69 36.75
C GLU A 286 -19.29 32.12 37.11
N ARG A 287 -20.37 32.81 36.75
CA ARG A 287 -21.74 32.31 36.94
C ARG A 287 -21.97 30.99 36.22
N ILE A 288 -21.58 30.87 34.96
CA ILE A 288 -21.75 29.64 34.17
C ILE A 288 -20.91 28.50 34.75
N LEU A 289 -19.70 28.77 35.21
CA LEU A 289 -18.86 27.76 35.86
C LEU A 289 -19.51 27.22 37.14
N LYS A 290 -20.14 28.08 37.96
CA LYS A 290 -20.91 27.65 39.13
C LYS A 290 -22.13 26.81 38.78
N GLU A 291 -22.87 27.17 37.73
CA GLU A 291 -24.02 26.40 37.24
C GLU A 291 -23.59 25.02 36.71
N ILE A 292 -22.45 24.95 36.01
CA ILE A 292 -21.86 23.68 35.57
C ILE A 292 -21.49 22.82 36.78
N GLU A 293 -20.78 23.39 37.77
CA GLU A 293 -20.36 22.68 38.98
C GLU A 293 -21.56 22.16 39.77
N THR A 294 -22.61 22.96 39.91
CA THR A 294 -23.86 22.57 40.59
C THR A 294 -24.53 21.40 39.87
N LEU A 295 -24.66 21.47 38.54
CA LEU A 295 -25.25 20.37 37.76
C LEU A 295 -24.38 19.11 37.77
N GLU A 296 -23.05 19.25 37.74
CA GLU A 296 -22.12 18.11 37.82
C GLU A 296 -22.19 17.43 39.19
N LEU A 297 -22.37 18.20 40.27
CA LEU A 297 -22.61 17.66 41.62
C LEU A 297 -23.96 16.95 41.71
N GLU A 298 -25.05 17.54 41.20
CA GLU A 298 -26.38 16.91 41.19
C GLU A 298 -26.38 15.58 40.42
N ILE A 299 -25.72 15.54 39.25
CA ILE A 299 -25.57 14.31 38.45
C ILE A 299 -24.76 13.27 39.23
N LYS A 300 -23.65 13.69 39.85
CA LYS A 300 -22.76 12.78 40.60
C LYS A 300 -23.41 12.23 41.86
N GLU A 301 -24.23 13.02 42.57
CA GLU A 301 -25.00 12.57 43.74
C GLU A 301 -26.06 11.53 43.35
N GLU A 302 -26.74 11.74 42.22
CA GLU A 302 -27.71 10.79 41.68
C GLU A 302 -27.02 9.49 41.19
N GLU A 303 -25.85 9.60 40.55
CA GLU A 303 -24.98 8.46 40.21
C GLU A 303 -24.45 7.71 41.45
N GLN A 304 -24.14 8.42 42.55
CA GLN A 304 -23.70 7.80 43.80
C GLN A 304 -24.84 7.08 44.54
N GLN A 305 -26.07 7.58 44.46
CA GLN A 305 -27.24 6.84 44.95
C GLN A 305 -27.51 5.55 44.16
N LEU A 306 -27.16 5.53 42.86
CA LEU A 306 -27.20 4.33 42.01
C LEU A 306 -26.09 3.32 42.35
N ALA A 307 -24.95 3.77 42.87
CA ALA A 307 -23.79 2.95 43.23
C ALA A 307 -23.96 2.06 44.49
N LEU A 308 -25.09 2.14 45.19
CA LEU A 308 -25.45 1.22 46.30
C LEU A 308 -25.76 -0.22 45.82
N PHE A 309 -25.78 -0.45 44.50
CA PHE A 309 -25.80 -1.78 43.87
C PHE A 309 -24.60 -1.91 42.91
N PRO A 310 -23.96 -3.09 42.80
CA PRO A 310 -22.51 -3.21 42.61
C PRO A 310 -22.01 -2.91 41.18
N THR A 311 -20.87 -2.21 41.13
CA THR A 311 -19.84 -2.11 40.06
C THR A 311 -20.29 -2.26 38.60
N GLU A 312 -20.50 -1.12 37.92
CA GLU A 312 -20.55 -1.07 36.45
C GLU A 312 -19.24 -1.61 35.84
N SER A 313 -19.35 -2.62 35.01
CA SER A 313 -18.29 -3.08 34.12
C SER A 313 -18.17 -2.19 32.88
N LEU A 314 -17.07 -2.31 32.13
CA LEU A 314 -16.92 -1.63 30.83
C LEU A 314 -18.04 -2.01 29.84
N ALA A 315 -18.64 -3.19 29.98
CA ALA A 315 -19.79 -3.61 29.17
C ALA A 315 -21.04 -2.80 29.53
N ASP A 316 -21.31 -2.56 30.82
CA ASP A 316 -22.47 -1.78 31.27
C ASP A 316 -22.36 -0.31 30.81
N VAL A 317 -21.16 0.27 30.86
CA VAL A 317 -20.89 1.62 30.34
C VAL A 317 -21.09 1.69 28.83
N PHE A 318 -20.74 0.63 28.11
CA PHE A 318 -20.94 0.53 26.66
C PHE A 318 -22.43 0.39 26.32
N ASP A 319 -23.17 -0.46 27.04
CA ASP A 319 -24.62 -0.67 26.87
C ASP A 319 -25.41 0.62 27.09
N ARG A 320 -25.07 1.38 28.15
CA ARG A 320 -25.66 2.70 28.41
C ARG A 320 -25.41 3.66 27.26
N LYS A 321 -24.16 3.77 26.78
CA LYS A 321 -23.81 4.64 25.64
C LYS A 321 -24.48 4.21 24.33
N MET A 322 -24.73 2.92 24.13
CA MET A 322 -25.40 2.41 22.93
C MET A 322 -26.92 2.60 22.95
N THR A 323 -27.52 2.82 24.13
CA THR A 323 -28.95 3.15 24.26
C THR A 323 -29.29 4.48 23.58
N ASP A 324 -28.35 5.43 23.58
CA ASP A 324 -28.51 6.76 22.96
C ASP A 324 -28.27 6.79 21.43
N VAL A 325 -27.74 5.70 20.85
CA VAL A 325 -27.41 5.62 19.43
C VAL A 325 -28.64 5.22 18.62
N ASP A 326 -29.28 6.19 17.96
CA ASP A 326 -30.48 5.97 17.14
C ASP A 326 -30.12 5.49 15.71
N ILE A 327 -29.90 4.18 15.57
CA ILE A 327 -29.60 3.55 14.28
C ILE A 327 -30.51 2.32 14.08
N SER A 328 -31.25 2.32 12.97
CA SER A 328 -32.13 1.24 12.56
C SER A 328 -31.36 0.10 11.85
N PRO A 329 -31.35 -1.14 12.37
CA PRO A 329 -30.69 -2.27 11.70
C PRO A 329 -31.27 -2.56 10.32
N ILE A 330 -32.57 -2.33 10.12
CA ILE A 330 -33.26 -2.54 8.85
C ILE A 330 -32.74 -1.57 7.78
N ASP A 331 -32.56 -0.30 8.14
CA ASP A 331 -32.06 0.72 7.20
C ASP A 331 -30.58 0.47 6.88
N VAL A 332 -29.78 0.06 7.86
CA VAL A 332 -28.38 -0.33 7.64
C VAL A 332 -28.28 -1.56 6.73
N LYS A 333 -29.11 -2.59 6.93
CA LYS A 333 -29.18 -3.76 6.03
C LYS A 333 -29.54 -3.37 4.59
N ARG A 334 -30.45 -2.42 4.40
CA ARG A 334 -30.82 -1.90 3.08
C ARG A 334 -29.62 -1.23 2.39
N VAL A 335 -28.93 -0.33 3.10
CA VAL A 335 -27.73 0.34 2.56
C VAL A 335 -26.63 -0.67 2.21
N ILE A 336 -26.40 -1.68 3.05
CA ILE A 336 -25.45 -2.76 2.74
C ILE A 336 -25.85 -3.49 1.45
N SER A 337 -27.13 -3.85 1.30
CA SER A 337 -27.62 -4.54 0.09
C SER A 337 -27.42 -3.71 -1.17
N ASP A 338 -27.69 -2.40 -1.11
CA ASP A 338 -27.53 -1.50 -2.25
C ASP A 338 -26.04 -1.32 -2.61
N LEU A 339 -25.16 -1.16 -1.61
CA LEU A 339 -23.71 -1.13 -1.81
C LEU A 339 -23.17 -2.46 -2.38
N GLU A 340 -23.72 -3.60 -1.97
CA GLU A 340 -23.33 -4.92 -2.52
C GLU A 340 -23.76 -5.07 -3.99
N LYS A 341 -24.95 -4.58 -4.36
CA LYS A 341 -25.40 -4.52 -5.76
C LYS A 341 -24.51 -3.60 -6.59
N GLU A 342 -24.20 -2.40 -6.08
CA GLU A 342 -23.33 -1.45 -6.77
C GLU A 342 -21.91 -2.02 -6.95
N ARG A 343 -21.35 -2.65 -5.91
CA ARG A 343 -20.06 -3.34 -5.99
C ARG A 343 -20.06 -4.42 -7.07
N LYS A 344 -21.14 -5.21 -7.16
CA LYS A 344 -21.29 -6.25 -8.20
C LYS A 344 -21.35 -5.62 -9.59
N ALA A 345 -22.19 -4.60 -9.78
CA ALA A 345 -22.31 -3.90 -11.06
C ALA A 345 -20.98 -3.28 -11.53
N LEU A 346 -20.22 -2.65 -10.63
CA LEU A 346 -18.88 -2.14 -10.94
C LEU A 346 -17.90 -3.27 -11.27
N GLY A 347 -17.99 -4.39 -10.56
CA GLY A 347 -17.21 -5.59 -10.87
C GLY A 347 -17.50 -6.13 -12.27
N ASP A 348 -18.77 -6.17 -12.66
CA ASP A 348 -19.22 -6.61 -13.98
C ASP A 348 -18.75 -5.62 -15.06
N GLN A 349 -18.81 -4.31 -14.80
CA GLN A 349 -18.28 -3.28 -15.71
C GLN A 349 -16.76 -3.39 -15.90
N ILE A 350 -15.99 -3.55 -14.82
CA ILE A 350 -14.54 -3.77 -14.92
C ILE A 350 -14.25 -5.05 -15.71
N SER A 351 -15.02 -6.11 -15.46
CA SER A 351 -14.84 -7.38 -16.14
C SER A 351 -15.17 -7.25 -17.64
N GLN A 352 -16.25 -6.57 -18.03
CA GLN A 352 -16.55 -6.30 -19.44
C GLN A 352 -15.43 -5.47 -20.07
N PHE A 353 -15.05 -4.37 -19.43
CA PHE A 353 -14.02 -3.48 -19.96
C PHE A 353 -12.65 -4.16 -20.10
N THR A 354 -12.29 -5.11 -19.21
CA THR A 354 -11.02 -5.84 -19.30
C THR A 354 -11.12 -7.08 -20.19
N ASN A 355 -12.21 -7.83 -20.09
CA ASN A 355 -12.34 -9.19 -20.63
C ASN A 355 -13.03 -9.20 -21.99
N ASP A 356 -13.44 -8.07 -22.55
CA ASP A 356 -13.86 -8.03 -23.95
C ASP A 356 -12.69 -8.43 -24.85
N SER A 357 -12.94 -9.42 -25.71
CA SER A 357 -12.00 -9.96 -26.70
C SER A 357 -11.26 -8.82 -27.39
N ASN A 358 -10.00 -8.65 -27.01
CA ASN A 358 -9.09 -7.66 -27.57
C ASN A 358 -7.86 -8.35 -28.17
N ASP A 359 -7.08 -7.61 -28.94
CA ASP A 359 -5.92 -8.17 -29.65
C ASP A 359 -4.93 -8.84 -28.68
N VAL A 360 -4.76 -8.27 -27.47
CA VAL A 360 -3.91 -8.83 -26.42
C VAL A 360 -4.42 -10.21 -25.98
N THR A 361 -5.68 -10.32 -25.55
CA THR A 361 -6.30 -11.59 -25.09
C THR A 361 -6.26 -12.67 -26.17
N GLN A 362 -6.47 -12.29 -27.43
CA GLN A 362 -6.42 -13.20 -28.57
C GLN A 362 -4.98 -13.64 -28.88
N SER A 363 -4.02 -12.74 -28.78
CA SER A 363 -2.60 -13.06 -28.96
C SER A 363 -2.08 -13.97 -27.84
N MET A 364 -2.45 -13.68 -26.58
CA MET A 364 -2.09 -14.48 -25.42
C MET A 364 -2.64 -15.89 -25.52
N ILE A 365 -3.94 -16.05 -25.80
CA ILE A 365 -4.53 -17.39 -25.86
C ILE A 365 -3.94 -18.22 -27.00
N LYS A 366 -3.69 -17.62 -28.18
CA LYS A 366 -3.02 -18.32 -29.28
C LYS A 366 -1.63 -18.81 -28.89
N THR A 367 -0.89 -17.99 -28.15
CA THR A 367 0.44 -18.36 -27.64
C THR A 367 0.35 -19.49 -26.62
N VAL A 368 -0.62 -19.43 -25.69
CA VAL A 368 -0.88 -20.50 -24.73
C VAL A 368 -1.23 -21.80 -25.44
N GLN A 369 -2.17 -21.77 -26.39
CA GLN A 369 -2.59 -22.93 -27.18
C GLN A 369 -1.41 -23.57 -27.92
N LYS A 370 -0.57 -22.74 -28.56
CA LYS A 370 0.65 -23.19 -29.25
C LYS A 370 1.55 -23.98 -28.29
N TYR A 371 1.94 -23.38 -27.17
CA TYR A 371 2.89 -24.00 -26.24
C TYR A 371 2.32 -25.21 -25.52
N MET A 372 1.04 -25.17 -25.14
CA MET A 372 0.38 -26.33 -24.55
C MET A 372 0.28 -27.50 -25.54
N GLY A 373 -0.01 -27.23 -26.81
CA GLY A 373 0.00 -28.25 -27.87
C GLY A 373 1.38 -28.88 -28.06
N GLU A 374 2.46 -28.08 -28.08
CA GLU A 374 3.83 -28.59 -28.16
C GLU A 374 4.20 -29.45 -26.93
N LEU A 375 3.71 -29.09 -25.75
CA LEU A 375 3.86 -29.85 -24.50
C LEU A 375 2.96 -31.10 -24.45
N GLY A 376 2.21 -31.41 -25.51
CA GLY A 376 1.39 -32.60 -25.65
C GLY A 376 0.13 -32.60 -24.78
N ASP A 377 -0.45 -31.42 -24.53
CA ASP A 377 -1.70 -31.29 -23.80
C ASP A 377 -2.91 -31.26 -24.75
N SER A 378 -3.79 -32.26 -24.64
CA SER A 378 -4.99 -32.37 -25.47
C SER A 378 -6.05 -31.31 -25.16
N GLU A 379 -5.96 -30.63 -24.01
CA GLU A 379 -6.90 -29.55 -23.66
C GLU A 379 -6.52 -28.21 -24.31
N ALA A 380 -5.34 -28.11 -24.94
CA ALA A 380 -4.86 -26.89 -25.59
C ALA A 380 -5.89 -26.32 -26.57
N GLU A 381 -6.44 -27.14 -27.47
CA GLU A 381 -7.39 -26.68 -28.50
C GLU A 381 -8.74 -26.22 -27.93
N LYS A 382 -9.10 -26.67 -26.72
CA LYS A 382 -10.36 -26.32 -26.06
C LYS A 382 -10.25 -25.01 -25.26
N MET A 383 -9.03 -24.50 -25.04
CA MET A 383 -8.83 -23.27 -24.28
C MET A 383 -9.27 -22.06 -25.09
N THR A 384 -10.35 -21.43 -24.66
CA THR A 384 -10.77 -20.13 -25.20
C THR A 384 -10.14 -18.99 -24.41
N TRP A 385 -10.17 -17.76 -24.92
CA TRP A 385 -9.65 -16.59 -24.21
C TRP A 385 -10.25 -16.44 -22.80
N ARG A 386 -11.47 -16.92 -22.57
CA ARG A 386 -12.13 -16.92 -21.25
C ARG A 386 -11.38 -17.75 -20.22
N TYR A 387 -10.62 -18.75 -20.67
CA TYR A 387 -9.79 -19.58 -19.81
C TYR A 387 -8.70 -18.76 -19.11
N LEU A 388 -8.26 -17.65 -19.70
CA LEU A 388 -7.32 -16.72 -19.05
C LEU A 388 -7.86 -16.23 -17.69
N PHE A 389 -9.17 -16.08 -17.57
CA PHE A 389 -9.84 -15.53 -16.39
C PHE A 389 -10.46 -16.58 -15.47
N THR A 390 -10.27 -17.88 -15.76
CA THR A 390 -10.93 -18.98 -15.04
C THR A 390 -10.64 -18.98 -13.54
N SER A 391 -11.63 -19.28 -12.72
CA SER A 391 -11.47 -19.54 -11.29
C SER A 391 -11.37 -21.04 -10.97
N ASN A 392 -11.62 -21.90 -11.96
CA ASN A 392 -11.66 -23.34 -11.77
C ASN A 392 -10.32 -23.99 -12.13
N LEU A 393 -9.37 -23.92 -11.20
CA LEU A 393 -8.02 -24.50 -11.34
C LEU A 393 -7.85 -25.84 -10.61
N LYS A 394 -8.84 -26.23 -9.78
CA LYS A 394 -8.77 -27.41 -8.92
C LYS A 394 -8.96 -28.74 -9.66
N GLU A 395 -9.42 -28.68 -10.90
CA GLU A 395 -9.72 -29.86 -11.73
C GLU A 395 -8.53 -30.32 -12.58
N LEU A 396 -7.44 -29.54 -12.65
CA LEU A 396 -6.26 -29.90 -13.42
C LEU A 396 -5.33 -30.81 -12.60
N SER A 397 -4.76 -31.83 -13.24
CA SER A 397 -3.66 -32.58 -12.65
C SER A 397 -2.43 -31.69 -12.50
N GLY A 398 -1.55 -31.99 -11.55
CA GLY A 398 -0.37 -31.17 -11.27
C GLY A 398 0.57 -30.99 -12.47
N ALA A 399 0.75 -32.04 -13.29
CA ALA A 399 1.52 -31.98 -14.53
C ALA A 399 0.88 -31.05 -15.58
N ILE A 400 -0.44 -31.11 -15.75
CA ILE A 400 -1.20 -30.24 -16.68
C ILE A 400 -1.13 -28.80 -16.20
N LEU A 401 -1.34 -28.57 -14.90
CA LEU A 401 -1.25 -27.24 -14.30
C LEU A 401 0.14 -26.63 -14.54
N HIS A 402 1.22 -27.39 -14.35
CA HIS A 402 2.58 -26.92 -14.57
C HIS A 402 2.84 -26.52 -16.04
N LYS A 403 2.39 -27.32 -17.00
CA LYS A 403 2.48 -26.99 -18.44
C LYS A 403 1.68 -25.75 -18.81
N THR A 404 0.49 -25.63 -18.22
CA THR A 404 -0.41 -24.50 -18.42
C THR A 404 0.22 -23.23 -17.87
N VAL A 405 0.70 -23.23 -16.61
CA VAL A 405 1.38 -22.09 -15.97
C VAL A 405 2.61 -21.65 -16.76
N PHE A 406 3.43 -22.60 -17.22
CA PHE A 406 4.58 -22.29 -18.07
C PHE A 406 4.15 -21.57 -19.36
N SER A 407 3.17 -22.12 -20.07
CA SER A 407 2.67 -21.56 -21.34
C SER A 407 2.07 -20.16 -21.17
N PHE A 408 1.33 -19.96 -20.09
CA PHE A 408 0.76 -18.66 -19.72
C PHE A 408 1.84 -17.62 -19.43
N ARG A 409 2.85 -17.95 -18.61
CA ARG A 409 3.95 -17.04 -18.31
C ARG A 409 4.70 -16.59 -19.56
N LEU A 410 4.98 -17.50 -20.48
CA LEU A 410 5.60 -17.16 -21.75
C LEU A 410 4.73 -16.22 -22.59
N ALA A 411 3.40 -16.44 -22.61
CA ALA A 411 2.48 -15.51 -23.24
C ALA A 411 2.48 -14.12 -22.57
N TYR A 412 2.58 -14.06 -21.23
CA TYR A 412 2.67 -12.81 -20.48
C TYR A 412 3.92 -12.03 -20.89
N ILE A 413 5.06 -12.70 -20.88
CA ILE A 413 6.34 -12.10 -21.26
C ILE A 413 6.25 -11.57 -22.70
N ILE A 414 5.79 -12.37 -23.65
CA ILE A 414 5.67 -11.95 -25.06
C ILE A 414 4.85 -10.67 -25.21
N GLU A 415 3.68 -10.58 -24.57
CA GLU A 415 2.85 -9.38 -24.69
C GLU A 415 3.44 -8.16 -23.96
N ILE A 416 4.08 -8.37 -22.81
CA ILE A 416 4.78 -7.28 -22.11
C ILE A 416 5.94 -6.74 -22.95
N GLU A 417 6.75 -7.62 -23.54
CA GLU A 417 7.86 -7.22 -24.40
C GLU A 417 7.38 -6.47 -25.65
N LYS A 418 6.27 -6.89 -26.25
CA LYS A 418 5.64 -6.18 -27.37
C LYS A 418 5.21 -4.77 -26.96
N ALA A 419 4.58 -4.63 -25.79
CA ALA A 419 4.08 -3.35 -25.32
C ALA A 419 5.20 -2.38 -24.91
N LEU A 420 6.26 -2.89 -24.28
CA LEU A 420 7.35 -2.08 -23.73
C LEU A 420 8.54 -1.92 -24.67
N GLY A 421 8.66 -2.76 -25.70
CA GLY A 421 9.80 -2.74 -26.62
C GLY A 421 11.12 -3.20 -26.00
N ILE A 422 11.07 -3.90 -24.86
CA ILE A 422 12.24 -4.42 -24.14
C ILE A 422 12.20 -5.94 -24.05
N LYS A 423 13.35 -6.57 -23.80
CA LYS A 423 13.50 -7.98 -23.43
C LYS A 423 13.54 -8.16 -21.93
N LEU A 424 12.79 -9.12 -21.42
CA LEU A 424 12.73 -9.41 -19.99
C LEU A 424 13.55 -10.66 -19.64
N PRO A 425 14.24 -10.70 -18.49
CA PRO A 425 14.83 -11.92 -17.99
C PRO A 425 13.73 -12.90 -17.58
N ILE A 426 14.00 -14.19 -17.70
CA ILE A 426 13.11 -15.28 -17.29
C ILE A 426 13.80 -16.03 -16.16
N LEU A 427 13.23 -15.95 -14.96
CA LEU A 427 13.79 -16.50 -13.74
C LEU A 427 12.98 -17.75 -13.33
N LEU A 428 13.60 -18.93 -13.38
CA LEU A 428 12.95 -20.20 -13.07
C LEU A 428 13.61 -20.85 -11.87
N ASP A 429 12.91 -20.95 -10.75
CA ASP A 429 13.40 -21.68 -9.59
C ASP A 429 12.87 -23.13 -9.62
N SER A 430 13.81 -24.06 -9.78
CA SER A 430 13.58 -25.50 -9.73
C SER A 430 12.45 -25.97 -10.67
N PRO A 431 12.56 -25.78 -12.00
CA PRO A 431 11.51 -26.14 -12.96
C PRO A 431 11.23 -27.65 -13.00
N LYS A 432 12.16 -28.49 -12.53
CA LYS A 432 11.94 -29.93 -12.41
C LYS A 432 11.29 -30.24 -11.06
N GLY A 433 9.96 -30.36 -11.06
CA GLY A 433 9.16 -30.77 -9.90
C GLY A 433 8.96 -32.29 -9.80
N LYS A 434 8.32 -32.77 -8.72
CA LYS A 434 7.99 -34.20 -8.54
C LYS A 434 7.00 -34.74 -9.57
N GLU A 435 6.22 -33.86 -10.18
CA GLU A 435 5.04 -34.21 -11.00
C GLU A 435 5.27 -34.03 -12.50
N VAL A 436 6.47 -33.60 -12.93
CA VAL A 436 6.81 -33.36 -14.34
C VAL A 436 8.00 -34.22 -14.74
N ASP A 437 7.84 -34.99 -15.82
CA ASP A 437 8.89 -35.85 -16.36
C ASP A 437 9.97 -35.09 -17.15
N ASP A 438 11.09 -35.76 -17.40
CA ASP A 438 12.23 -35.19 -18.13
C ASP A 438 11.91 -34.82 -19.59
N ILE A 439 10.95 -35.51 -20.20
CA ILE A 439 10.54 -35.24 -21.59
C ILE A 439 9.86 -33.87 -21.67
N ASN A 440 8.94 -33.58 -20.75
CA ASN A 440 8.23 -32.30 -20.71
C ASN A 440 9.19 -31.16 -20.37
N ILE A 441 10.13 -31.36 -19.45
CA ILE A 441 11.18 -30.38 -19.15
C ILE A 441 12.04 -30.11 -20.39
N GLY A 442 12.47 -31.15 -21.11
CA GLY A 442 13.22 -30.99 -22.36
C GLY A 442 12.47 -30.14 -23.39
N LYS A 443 11.17 -30.37 -23.56
CA LYS A 443 10.32 -29.55 -24.44
C LYS A 443 10.21 -28.10 -23.97
N MET A 444 10.07 -27.85 -22.67
CA MET A 444 10.05 -26.48 -22.12
C MET A 444 11.36 -25.75 -22.44
N MET A 445 12.51 -26.41 -22.31
CA MET A 445 13.81 -25.83 -22.64
C MET A 445 13.94 -25.56 -24.14
N GLN A 446 13.46 -26.46 -24.99
CA GLN A 446 13.42 -26.25 -26.45
C GLN A 446 12.59 -25.03 -26.85
N ILE A 447 11.42 -24.83 -26.21
CA ILE A 447 10.58 -23.63 -26.43
C ILE A 447 11.37 -22.37 -26.05
N LEU A 448 12.02 -22.36 -24.88
CA LEU A 448 12.82 -21.22 -24.44
C LEU A 448 13.99 -20.91 -25.39
N GLN A 449 14.73 -21.93 -25.84
CA GLN A 449 15.83 -21.76 -26.79
C GLN A 449 15.37 -21.22 -28.14
N ARG A 450 14.23 -21.69 -28.64
CA ARG A 450 13.72 -21.34 -29.97
C ARG A 450 13.05 -19.97 -30.01
N ASP A 451 12.17 -19.70 -29.05
CA ASP A 451 11.27 -18.53 -29.11
C ASP A 451 11.75 -17.36 -28.23
N PHE A 452 12.67 -17.60 -27.28
CA PHE A 452 13.23 -16.58 -26.39
C PHE A 452 14.78 -16.44 -26.49
N PRO A 453 15.39 -16.48 -27.69
CA PRO A 453 16.85 -16.49 -27.83
C PRO A 453 17.54 -15.19 -27.37
N ASN A 454 16.81 -14.08 -27.35
CA ASN A 454 17.31 -12.78 -26.93
C ASN A 454 17.03 -12.47 -25.44
N ASN A 455 16.28 -13.34 -24.76
CA ASN A 455 16.00 -13.23 -23.35
C ASN A 455 17.14 -13.85 -22.55
N GLN A 456 17.42 -13.28 -21.39
CA GLN A 456 18.29 -13.94 -20.42
C GLN A 456 17.45 -14.90 -19.60
N ILE A 457 17.87 -16.17 -19.52
CA ILE A 457 17.16 -17.22 -18.79
C ILE A 457 18.04 -17.63 -17.63
N ILE A 458 17.56 -17.47 -16.39
CA ILE A 458 18.29 -17.81 -15.18
C ILE A 458 17.52 -18.91 -14.45
N ILE A 459 18.13 -20.08 -14.33
CA ILE A 459 17.53 -21.25 -13.71
C ILE A 459 18.29 -21.56 -12.42
N ALA A 460 17.59 -21.76 -11.31
CA ALA A 460 18.16 -22.35 -10.10
C ALA A 460 17.81 -23.84 -10.06
N SER A 461 18.82 -24.73 -10.06
CA SER A 461 18.56 -26.16 -10.02
C SER A 461 19.76 -27.01 -9.59
N ILE A 462 19.48 -28.29 -9.32
CA ILE A 462 20.47 -29.36 -9.16
C ILE A 462 20.67 -30.16 -10.45
N TYR A 463 19.99 -29.78 -11.53
CA TYR A 463 20.04 -30.45 -12.83
C TYR A 463 20.54 -29.49 -13.90
N HIS A 464 21.28 -30.04 -14.86
CA HIS A 464 21.64 -29.37 -16.11
C HIS A 464 20.48 -29.47 -17.11
N TYR A 465 20.26 -28.41 -17.89
CA TYR A 465 19.12 -28.34 -18.82
C TYR A 465 19.54 -28.23 -20.27
N VAL A 466 20.57 -27.43 -20.56
CA VAL A 466 21.04 -27.21 -21.94
C VAL A 466 22.57 -27.30 -22.00
N PRO A 467 23.17 -27.76 -23.12
CA PRO A 467 24.60 -28.02 -23.19
C PRO A 467 25.49 -26.77 -23.13
N ASN A 468 24.95 -25.59 -23.50
CA ASN A 468 25.70 -24.33 -23.57
C ASN A 468 25.24 -23.32 -22.51
N GLU A 469 24.79 -23.78 -21.34
CA GLU A 469 24.43 -22.88 -20.24
C GLU A 469 25.68 -22.36 -19.51
N HIS A 470 25.67 -21.09 -19.13
CA HIS A 470 26.65 -20.51 -18.22
C HIS A 470 26.40 -21.00 -16.80
N VAL A 471 27.30 -21.81 -16.25
CA VAL A 471 27.12 -22.44 -14.94
C VAL A 471 27.70 -21.57 -13.83
N ILE A 472 26.82 -21.14 -12.93
CA ILE A 472 27.14 -20.41 -11.71
C ILE A 472 27.14 -21.41 -10.55
N LEU A 473 28.32 -21.94 -10.22
CA LEU A 473 28.49 -22.95 -9.19
C LEU A 473 28.40 -22.35 -7.77
N LEU A 474 27.63 -22.98 -6.90
CA LEU A 474 27.56 -22.68 -5.46
C LEU A 474 28.12 -23.86 -4.66
N GLU A 475 29.33 -23.69 -4.12
CA GLU A 475 29.98 -24.68 -3.26
C GLU A 475 29.73 -24.37 -1.78
N GLY A 476 28.88 -25.18 -1.14
CA GLY A 476 28.61 -25.03 0.30
C GLY A 476 27.55 -23.98 0.64
N GLN A 477 27.94 -22.70 0.73
CA GLN A 477 27.05 -21.59 1.13
C GLN A 477 27.08 -20.45 0.11
N LEU A 478 26.05 -19.61 0.12
CA LEU A 478 25.92 -18.49 -0.81
C LEU A 478 27.06 -17.46 -0.65
N LEU A 479 27.41 -17.12 0.58
CA LEU A 479 28.49 -16.18 0.90
C LEU A 479 29.77 -16.99 1.15
N ASP A 480 30.59 -17.10 0.12
CA ASP A 480 31.72 -18.02 0.03
C ASP A 480 33.09 -17.35 0.15
N LYS A 481 33.13 -16.02 0.14
CA LYS A 481 34.36 -15.23 0.27
C LYS A 481 34.33 -14.39 1.54
N THR A 482 35.52 -14.05 2.04
CA THR A 482 35.69 -13.05 3.09
C THR A 482 36.11 -11.73 2.45
N ILE A 483 35.56 -10.61 2.92
CA ILE A 483 35.99 -9.28 2.48
C ILE A 483 37.43 -9.09 2.95
N GLU A 484 38.39 -9.02 2.01
CA GLU A 484 39.76 -8.63 2.33
C GLU A 484 39.76 -7.20 2.87
N ALA A 485 40.37 -7.00 4.04
CA ALA A 485 40.38 -5.75 4.78
C ALA A 485 41.31 -4.70 4.17
#